data_AF-A0A926ZYG4-F1
#
_entry.id   AF-A0A926ZYG4-F1
#
_cell.length_a   1.000
_cell.length_b   1.000
_cell.length_c   1.000
_cell.angle_alpha   90.00
_cell.angle_beta   90.00
_cell.angle_gamma   90.00
#
_symmetry.space_group_name_H-M   'P 1'
#
loop_
_entity.id
_entity.type
_entity.pdbx_description
1 polymer ?
#
loop_
_entity_poly.entity_id
_entity_poly.type
_entity_poly.pdbx_seq_one_letter_code
_entity_poly.pdbx_strand_id
1 'polypeptide(L)'
;MQQSLFVKIATVGLFSVGSSSIIAGSFLFTKTSNHTGTTQIITDISRYQEIRNHKWSDINQIKHFPVDIPGGAKAVSMAYSPGLMQGSSFFQIRFQQPPEQIQKLLLRYSKIADHQYWGGDTNSHSSQSNGVPTTFFYTGESETEAFPNTYQIFVFKAQAQGQPGFKWNHGHSYGVAIDSSTSEIVYWVEKW
;
A
#
# COMPACT_ATOMS: atom_id res chain seq x y z
N MET A 1 17.15 -21.75 69.69
CA MET A 1 17.64 -22.58 68.56
C MET A 1 18.14 -21.61 67.50
N GLN A 2 19.45 -21.37 67.52
CA GLN A 2 20.43 -21.73 66.47
C GLN A 2 20.38 -20.75 65.28
N GLN A 3 21.28 -19.77 65.23
CA GLN A 3 22.61 -19.80 64.57
C GLN A 3 22.46 -19.91 63.03
N SER A 4 23.14 -19.16 62.16
CA SER A 4 24.38 -18.40 62.26
C SER A 4 24.51 -17.45 61.06
N LEU A 5 25.25 -16.34 61.22
CA LEU A 5 25.91 -15.64 60.13
C LEU A 5 27.00 -16.52 59.52
N PHE A 6 27.06 -16.62 58.18
CA PHE A 6 28.33 -16.71 57.46
C PHE A 6 28.24 -16.03 56.08
N VAL A 7 29.02 -14.95 55.97
CA VAL A 7 29.47 -14.34 54.72
C VAL A 7 30.53 -15.24 54.10
N LYS A 8 30.54 -15.41 52.76
CA LYS A 8 31.79 -15.39 51.97
C LYS A 8 31.54 -15.21 50.47
N ILE A 9 32.36 -14.30 49.95
CA ILE A 9 32.49 -13.70 48.63
C ILE A 9 32.96 -14.73 47.59
N ALA A 10 32.46 -14.62 46.35
CA ALA A 10 33.26 -14.88 45.16
C ALA A 10 32.77 -14.02 43.99
N THR A 11 33.42 -12.87 43.82
CA THR A 11 33.43 -12.07 42.60
C THR A 11 34.18 -12.83 41.51
N VAL A 12 33.58 -13.04 40.35
CA VAL A 12 34.32 -13.21 39.10
C VAL A 12 33.72 -12.26 38.07
N GLY A 13 34.40 -11.14 37.89
CA GLY A 13 34.29 -10.36 36.67
C GLY A 13 35.24 -10.95 35.63
N LEU A 14 34.79 -11.03 34.39
CA LEU A 14 35.67 -10.97 33.24
C LEU A 14 35.13 -9.93 32.27
N PHE A 15 35.78 -8.76 32.27
CA PHE A 15 35.87 -7.94 31.09
C PHE A 15 36.84 -8.63 30.12
N SER A 16 36.40 -8.86 28.88
CA SER A 16 37.33 -8.79 27.76
C SER A 16 36.61 -8.33 26.50
N VAL A 17 37.31 -7.44 25.82
CA VAL A 17 36.90 -6.57 24.73
C VAL A 17 36.88 -7.36 23.43
N GLY A 18 35.78 -7.24 22.68
CA GLY A 18 35.66 -7.73 21.32
C GLY A 18 34.67 -6.85 20.56
N SER A 19 35.17 -5.74 20.02
CA SER A 19 34.46 -4.95 19.02
C SER A 19 34.19 -5.82 17.79
N SER A 20 32.91 -6.07 17.51
CA SER A 20 32.47 -6.52 16.19
C SER A 20 31.10 -5.93 15.93
N SER A 21 31.07 -5.07 14.93
CA SER A 21 29.93 -4.36 14.39
C SER A 21 28.77 -5.32 14.15
N ILE A 22 27.70 -5.22 14.96
CA ILE A 22 26.43 -5.84 14.59
C ILE A 22 25.86 -4.98 13.47
N ILE A 23 26.08 -5.44 12.24
CA ILE A 23 25.31 -5.01 11.09
C ILE A 23 23.85 -5.22 11.46
N ALA A 24 23.10 -4.12 11.56
CA ALA A 24 21.66 -4.13 11.67
C ALA A 24 21.09 -4.73 10.37
N GLY A 25 21.03 -6.06 10.31
CA GLY A 25 20.23 -6.77 9.33
C GLY A 25 18.79 -6.62 9.73
N SER A 26 18.09 -5.67 9.12
CA SER A 26 16.64 -5.54 9.22
C SER A 26 16.00 -6.89 8.89
N PHE A 27 15.41 -7.54 9.89
CA PHE A 27 14.58 -8.73 9.69
C PHE A 27 13.36 -8.31 8.88
N LEU A 28 13.34 -8.68 7.59
CA LEU A 28 12.14 -8.61 6.76
C LEU A 28 11.17 -9.67 7.25
N PHE A 29 10.02 -9.24 7.78
CA PHE A 29 8.88 -10.13 8.00
C PHE A 29 8.33 -10.57 6.65
N THR A 30 8.80 -11.70 6.12
CA THR A 30 8.12 -12.39 5.02
C THR A 30 6.86 -13.04 5.59
N LYS A 31 5.69 -12.43 5.33
CA LYS A 31 4.38 -13.04 5.56
C LYS A 31 4.30 -14.35 4.76
N THR A 32 4.33 -15.49 5.45
CA THR A 32 4.21 -16.81 4.84
C THR A 32 2.79 -17.02 4.31
N SER A 33 2.69 -17.31 3.02
CA SER A 33 1.44 -17.55 2.29
C SER A 33 0.95 -18.98 2.49
N ASN A 34 -0.30 -19.16 2.92
CA ASN A 34 -0.97 -20.45 2.91
C ASN A 34 -1.50 -20.76 1.50
N HIS A 35 -1.21 -21.98 1.03
CA HIS A 35 -1.54 -22.47 -0.31
C HIS A 35 -3.05 -22.63 -0.55
N THR A 36 -3.64 -21.75 -1.38
CA THR A 36 -4.85 -22.02 -2.18
C THR A 36 -4.86 -21.16 -3.45
N GLY A 37 -4.17 -21.56 -4.53
CA GLY A 37 -4.34 -21.00 -5.89
C GLY A 37 -4.33 -19.47 -6.08
N THR A 38 -3.85 -18.71 -5.09
CA THR A 38 -3.89 -17.25 -5.06
C THR A 38 -2.72 -16.71 -5.86
N THR A 39 -3.00 -15.83 -6.81
CA THR A 39 -1.99 -15.06 -7.52
C THR A 39 -1.07 -14.38 -6.50
N GLN A 40 0.23 -14.65 -6.54
CA GLN A 40 1.18 -14.08 -5.59
C GLN A 40 1.25 -12.57 -5.77
N ILE A 41 0.94 -11.82 -4.70
CA ILE A 41 1.10 -10.36 -4.68
C ILE A 41 2.59 -10.04 -4.72
N ILE A 42 3.00 -9.26 -5.72
CA ILE A 42 4.36 -8.78 -5.90
C ILE A 42 4.52 -7.46 -5.16
N THR A 43 5.44 -7.43 -4.19
CA THR A 43 5.75 -6.24 -3.37
C THR A 43 7.15 -5.67 -3.61
N ASP A 44 7.95 -6.33 -4.45
CA ASP A 44 9.31 -5.92 -4.78
C ASP A 44 9.33 -4.63 -5.63
N ILE A 45 9.71 -3.53 -4.99
CA ILE A 45 9.74 -2.18 -5.57
C ILE A 45 10.68 -2.10 -6.78
N SER A 46 11.72 -2.93 -6.87
CA SER A 46 12.64 -2.93 -8.02
C SER A 46 11.93 -3.28 -9.33
N ARG A 47 10.77 -3.93 -9.24
CA ARG A 47 9.92 -4.30 -10.38
C ARG A 47 8.97 -3.20 -10.82
N TYR A 48 8.97 -2.04 -10.16
CA TYR A 48 8.07 -0.94 -10.48
C TYR A 48 8.10 -0.56 -11.97
N GLN A 49 9.29 -0.32 -12.53
CA GLN A 49 9.43 0.06 -13.93
C GLN A 49 8.97 -1.05 -14.89
N GLU A 50 9.23 -2.31 -14.55
CA GLU A 50 8.76 -3.46 -15.33
C GLU A 50 7.23 -3.48 -15.35
N ILE A 51 6.60 -3.39 -14.17
CA ILE A 51 5.15 -3.50 -14.01
C ILE A 51 4.44 -2.33 -14.68
N ARG A 52 4.87 -1.10 -14.36
CA ARG A 52 4.30 0.15 -14.88
C ARG A 52 4.42 0.26 -16.41
N ASN A 53 5.47 -0.27 -17.01
CA ASN A 53 5.69 -0.10 -18.45
C ASN A 53 5.21 -1.29 -19.30
N HIS A 54 5.19 -2.51 -18.75
CA HIS A 54 5.04 -3.71 -19.58
C HIS A 54 4.02 -4.73 -19.08
N LYS A 55 3.53 -4.66 -17.83
CA LYS A 55 2.67 -5.71 -17.27
C LYS A 55 1.20 -5.32 -17.18
N TRP A 56 0.89 -4.04 -17.00
CA TRP A 56 -0.51 -3.60 -17.07
C TRP A 56 -0.97 -3.51 -18.52
N SER A 57 -2.06 -4.18 -18.87
CA SER A 57 -2.48 -4.37 -20.27
C SER A 57 -2.96 -3.08 -20.95
N ASP A 58 -3.57 -2.16 -20.20
CA ASP A 58 -4.07 -0.88 -20.73
C ASP A 58 -3.29 0.29 -20.13
N ILE A 59 -2.28 0.76 -20.87
CA ILE A 59 -1.41 1.86 -20.44
C ILE A 59 -2.20 3.12 -20.09
N ASN A 60 -3.39 3.35 -20.67
CA ASN A 60 -4.18 4.55 -20.38
C ASN A 60 -4.68 4.58 -18.93
N GLN A 61 -4.93 3.41 -18.34
CA GLN A 61 -5.40 3.29 -16.95
C GLN A 61 -4.29 3.54 -15.93
N ILE A 62 -3.02 3.60 -16.36
CA ILE A 62 -1.87 3.84 -15.49
C ILE A 62 -1.05 5.05 -15.90
N LYS A 63 -1.55 5.89 -16.82
CA LYS A 63 -0.88 7.14 -17.21
C LYS A 63 -0.68 8.11 -16.05
N HIS A 64 -1.51 8.01 -15.00
CA HIS A 64 -1.39 8.84 -13.80
C HIS A 64 -0.30 8.38 -12.84
N PHE A 65 0.19 7.14 -12.97
CA PHE A 65 1.37 6.70 -12.24
C PHE A 65 2.58 7.50 -12.70
N PRO A 66 3.52 7.82 -11.79
CA PRO A 66 4.77 8.42 -12.21
C PRO A 66 5.52 7.49 -13.18
N VAL A 67 6.42 8.04 -14.00
CA VAL A 67 7.26 7.20 -14.88
C VAL A 67 8.32 6.48 -14.05
N ASP A 68 8.91 7.21 -13.11
CA ASP A 68 9.90 6.74 -12.14
C ASP A 68 9.45 7.11 -10.74
N ILE A 69 9.84 6.30 -9.75
CA ILE A 69 9.66 6.68 -8.35
C ILE A 69 10.50 7.95 -8.11
N PRO A 70 9.90 9.05 -7.63
CA PRO A 70 10.64 10.30 -7.44
C PRO A 70 11.86 10.10 -6.55
N GLY A 71 13.03 10.61 -6.93
CA GLY A 71 14.30 10.36 -6.22
C GLY A 71 14.37 10.83 -4.75
N GLY A 72 13.38 11.61 -4.29
CA GLY A 72 13.21 12.02 -2.89
C GLY A 72 12.06 11.31 -2.17
N ALA A 73 11.47 10.27 -2.76
CA ALA A 73 10.38 9.53 -2.17
C ALA A 73 10.85 8.72 -0.94
N LYS A 74 10.04 8.73 0.12
CA LYS A 74 10.30 7.95 1.35
C LYS A 74 9.18 6.93 1.56
N ALA A 75 9.42 5.95 2.43
CA ALA A 75 8.43 4.94 2.81
C ALA A 75 7.74 4.27 1.60
N VAL A 76 8.53 3.96 0.57
CA VAL A 76 8.01 3.40 -0.67
C VAL A 76 7.49 1.99 -0.40
N SER A 77 6.27 1.70 -0.83
CA SER A 77 5.64 0.38 -0.78
C SER A 77 4.89 0.12 -2.08
N MET A 78 4.90 -1.12 -2.55
CA MET A 78 4.24 -1.50 -3.80
C MET A 78 3.46 -2.79 -3.58
N ALA A 79 2.33 -2.93 -4.28
CA ALA A 79 1.57 -4.16 -4.34
C ALA A 79 1.03 -4.34 -5.76
N TYR A 80 1.29 -5.50 -6.36
CA TYR A 80 0.81 -5.82 -7.71
C TYR A 80 0.30 -7.25 -7.78
N SER A 81 -0.89 -7.44 -8.33
CA SER A 81 -1.44 -8.75 -8.67
C SER A 81 -1.87 -8.73 -10.15
N PRO A 82 -1.33 -9.61 -11.00
CA PRO A 82 -1.71 -9.66 -12.41
C PRO A 82 -3.14 -10.15 -12.68
N GLY A 83 -3.83 -10.72 -11.69
CA GLY A 83 -5.11 -11.42 -11.87
C GLY A 83 -4.94 -12.72 -12.67
N LEU A 84 -5.59 -13.81 -12.24
CA LEU A 84 -5.63 -15.08 -12.99
C LEU A 84 -7.08 -15.54 -13.14
N MET A 85 -7.46 -15.88 -14.37
CA MET A 85 -8.67 -16.56 -14.91
C MET A 85 -10.08 -16.18 -14.37
N GLN A 86 -10.20 -15.53 -13.21
CA GLN A 86 -11.42 -15.10 -12.53
C GLN A 86 -11.17 -14.12 -11.35
N GLY A 87 -9.91 -13.83 -10.98
CA GLY A 87 -9.57 -12.92 -9.88
C GLY A 87 -9.30 -11.48 -10.33
N SER A 88 -9.47 -10.52 -9.42
CA SER A 88 -9.12 -9.12 -9.67
C SER A 88 -7.62 -8.96 -9.92
N SER A 89 -7.28 -7.97 -10.74
CA SER A 89 -5.91 -7.49 -10.94
C SER A 89 -5.81 -6.08 -10.37
N PHE A 90 -4.73 -5.80 -9.66
CA PHE A 90 -4.49 -4.48 -9.10
C PHE A 90 -3.03 -4.11 -9.19
N PHE A 91 -2.78 -2.80 -9.23
CA PHE A 91 -1.45 -2.23 -9.05
C PHE A 91 -1.56 -1.03 -8.14
N GLN A 92 -0.76 -1.02 -7.09
CA GLN A 92 -0.70 0.05 -6.11
C GLN A 92 0.76 0.40 -5.81
N ILE A 93 1.07 1.69 -5.79
CA ILE A 93 2.34 2.19 -5.23
C ILE A 93 2.05 3.33 -4.27
N ARG A 94 2.67 3.26 -3.09
CA ARG A 94 2.56 4.23 -2.01
C ARG A 94 3.93 4.79 -1.70
N PHE A 95 4.01 6.09 -1.47
CA PHE A 95 5.22 6.73 -0.96
C PHE A 95 4.92 8.13 -0.41
N GLN A 96 5.85 8.64 0.37
CA GLN A 96 5.85 10.01 0.86
C GLN A 96 6.63 10.94 -0.07
N GLN A 97 6.16 12.18 -0.18
CA GLN A 97 6.84 13.27 -0.90
C GLN A 97 6.96 14.52 -0.02
N PRO A 98 7.76 15.53 -0.40
CA PRO A 98 7.75 16.81 0.31
C PRO A 98 6.32 17.38 0.43
N PRO A 99 5.93 17.94 1.60
CA PRO A 99 4.58 18.42 1.84
C PRO A 99 4.05 19.39 0.78
N GLU A 100 4.92 20.28 0.27
CA GLU A 100 4.56 21.20 -0.81
C GLU A 100 4.16 20.50 -2.10
N GLN A 101 4.78 19.37 -2.42
CA GLN A 101 4.42 18.57 -3.60
C GLN A 101 3.09 17.85 -3.39
N ILE A 102 2.86 17.30 -2.18
CA ILE A 102 1.58 16.67 -1.83
C ILE A 102 0.45 17.67 -1.93
N GLN A 103 0.63 18.90 -1.44
CA GLN A 103 -0.39 19.95 -1.57
C GLN A 103 -0.68 20.32 -3.04
N LYS A 104 0.35 20.39 -3.88
CA LYS A 104 0.16 20.61 -5.33
C LYS A 104 -0.60 19.46 -5.98
N LEU A 105 -0.30 18.21 -5.63
CA LEU A 105 -0.98 17.04 -6.14
C LEU A 105 -2.44 17.00 -5.67
N LEU A 106 -2.70 17.31 -4.40
CA LEU A 106 -4.05 17.41 -3.83
C LEU A 106 -4.92 18.42 -4.60
N LEU A 107 -4.39 19.63 -4.80
CA LEU A 107 -5.07 20.70 -5.56
C LEU A 107 -5.28 20.34 -7.04
N ARG A 108 -4.37 19.57 -7.63
CA ARG A 108 -4.50 19.09 -9.02
C ARG A 108 -5.58 18.02 -9.11
N TYR A 109 -5.50 16.98 -8.28
CA TYR A 109 -6.33 15.80 -8.40
C TYR A 109 -7.78 16.03 -7.96
N SER A 110 -8.02 16.90 -6.99
CA SER A 110 -9.36 17.40 -6.65
C SER A 110 -10.10 18.07 -7.81
N LYS A 111 -9.38 18.60 -8.81
CA LYS A 111 -9.99 19.27 -9.98
C LYS A 111 -10.28 18.33 -11.14
N ILE A 112 -9.64 17.17 -11.21
CA ILE A 112 -9.75 16.25 -12.35
C ILE A 112 -10.41 14.92 -12.02
N ALA A 113 -10.71 14.67 -10.74
CA ALA A 113 -11.37 13.45 -10.31
C ALA A 113 -12.86 13.49 -10.63
N ASP A 114 -13.38 12.39 -11.17
CA ASP A 114 -14.80 12.18 -11.40
C ASP A 114 -15.56 11.95 -10.08
N HIS A 115 -14.91 11.31 -9.09
CA HIS A 115 -15.48 11.06 -7.76
C HIS A 115 -14.45 11.29 -6.65
N GLN A 116 -14.93 11.63 -5.46
CA GLN A 116 -14.10 11.90 -4.28
C GLN A 116 -14.68 11.22 -3.04
N TYR A 117 -13.80 10.63 -2.23
CA TYR A 117 -14.15 9.96 -0.97
C TYR A 117 -13.14 10.30 0.13
N TRP A 118 -13.51 10.01 1.38
CA TRP A 118 -12.65 10.16 2.55
C TRP A 118 -12.48 8.81 3.26
N GLY A 119 -11.25 8.31 3.29
CA GLY A 119 -10.90 6.99 3.84
C GLY A 119 -11.83 5.89 3.34
N GLY A 120 -12.00 4.85 4.13
CA GLY A 120 -13.08 3.87 3.96
C GLY A 120 -12.76 2.69 3.06
N ASP A 121 -13.75 1.80 2.98
CA ASP A 121 -13.73 0.55 2.23
C ASP A 121 -14.38 0.74 0.84
N THR A 122 -13.79 0.13 -0.18
CA THR A 122 -14.26 0.23 -1.59
C THR A 122 -15.71 -0.23 -1.78
N ASN A 123 -16.15 -1.26 -1.04
CA ASN A 123 -17.52 -1.75 -1.09
C ASN A 123 -18.47 -0.70 -0.49
N SER A 124 -18.07 -0.05 0.60
CA SER A 124 -18.83 1.06 1.20
C SER A 124 -18.99 2.21 0.20
N HIS A 125 -17.93 2.61 -0.51
CA HIS A 125 -18.01 3.65 -1.55
C HIS A 125 -18.95 3.27 -2.68
N SER A 126 -18.84 2.04 -3.20
CA SER A 126 -19.65 1.55 -4.31
C SER A 126 -21.15 1.41 -3.96
N SER A 127 -21.47 1.23 -2.67
CA SER A 127 -22.85 1.09 -2.18
C SER A 127 -23.61 2.42 -2.07
N GLN A 128 -22.90 3.56 -2.11
CA GLN A 128 -23.52 4.89 -2.05
C GLN A 128 -24.32 5.19 -3.32
N SER A 129 -25.26 6.13 -3.25
CA SER A 129 -25.96 6.62 -4.45
C SER A 129 -24.97 7.22 -5.43
N ASN A 130 -24.96 6.73 -6.68
CA ASN A 130 -23.94 7.02 -7.70
C ASN A 130 -22.49 6.70 -7.28
N GLY A 131 -22.33 5.83 -6.28
CA GLY A 131 -21.04 5.36 -5.81
C GLY A 131 -20.30 4.54 -6.87
N VAL A 132 -18.98 4.66 -6.85
CA VAL A 132 -18.07 3.87 -7.69
C VAL A 132 -17.07 3.13 -6.80
N PRO A 133 -16.65 1.91 -7.19
CA PRO A 133 -15.57 1.20 -6.51
C PRO A 133 -14.26 1.98 -6.64
N THR A 134 -13.57 2.10 -5.51
CA THR A 134 -12.20 2.61 -5.40
C THR A 134 -11.23 1.43 -5.54
N THR A 135 -10.31 1.27 -4.59
CA THR A 135 -9.44 0.10 -4.44
C THR A 135 -9.38 -0.28 -2.96
N PHE A 136 -8.94 -1.50 -2.65
CA PHE A 136 -8.48 -1.85 -1.30
C PHE A 136 -7.08 -1.27 -1.03
N PHE A 137 -6.73 -1.08 0.23
CA PHE A 137 -5.48 -0.49 0.68
C PHE A 137 -4.35 -1.53 0.80
N TYR A 138 -4.01 -2.18 -0.31
CA TYR A 138 -3.03 -3.27 -0.40
C TYR A 138 -1.60 -2.92 0.06
N THR A 139 -1.25 -1.63 0.05
CA THR A 139 0.05 -1.12 0.51
C THR A 139 0.03 -0.63 1.96
N GLY A 140 -1.14 -0.64 2.61
CA GLY A 140 -1.33 -0.28 4.00
C GLY A 140 -1.12 -1.46 4.95
N GLU A 141 -1.18 -1.17 6.26
CA GLU A 141 -1.01 -2.16 7.32
C GLU A 141 -2.36 -2.60 7.94
N SER A 142 -3.48 -2.08 7.44
CA SER A 142 -4.81 -2.39 7.97
C SER A 142 -5.23 -3.82 7.64
N GLU A 143 -5.73 -4.55 8.63
CA GLU A 143 -6.32 -5.89 8.44
C GLU A 143 -7.57 -5.86 7.57
N THR A 144 -8.30 -4.74 7.58
CA THR A 144 -9.52 -4.57 6.77
C THR A 144 -9.23 -4.11 5.35
N GLU A 145 -7.97 -3.78 5.03
CA GLU A 145 -7.57 -3.17 3.77
C GLU A 145 -8.38 -1.90 3.43
N ALA A 146 -8.99 -1.24 4.42
CA ALA A 146 -9.66 0.05 4.24
C ALA A 146 -8.66 1.21 4.39
N PHE A 147 -8.90 2.30 3.66
CA PHE A 147 -8.11 3.52 3.84
C PHE A 147 -8.45 4.20 5.18
N PRO A 148 -7.45 4.71 5.94
CA PRO A 148 -7.70 5.57 7.08
C PRO A 148 -8.49 6.83 6.68
N ASN A 149 -9.30 7.37 7.60
CA ASN A 149 -10.14 8.55 7.34
C ASN A 149 -9.34 9.84 7.05
N THR A 150 -8.02 9.84 7.22
CA THR A 150 -7.13 10.95 6.84
C THR A 150 -6.91 11.05 5.33
N TYR A 151 -7.18 9.98 4.59
CA TYR A 151 -7.00 9.93 3.15
C TYR A 151 -8.17 10.58 2.40
N GLN A 152 -7.83 11.43 1.43
CA GLN A 152 -8.73 11.83 0.36
C GLN A 152 -8.49 10.93 -0.84
N ILE A 153 -9.53 10.22 -1.30
CA ILE A 153 -9.47 9.30 -2.43
C ILE A 153 -10.09 10.00 -3.64
N PHE A 154 -9.34 10.07 -4.73
CA PHE A 154 -9.71 10.70 -5.99
C PHE A 154 -9.81 9.63 -7.06
N VAL A 155 -11.03 9.33 -7.52
CA VAL A 155 -11.26 8.39 -8.63
C VAL A 155 -11.27 9.17 -9.92
N PHE A 156 -10.31 8.93 -10.80
CA PHE A 156 -10.22 9.62 -12.09
C PHE A 156 -11.19 9.06 -13.11
N LYS A 157 -11.45 7.75 -13.04
CA LYS A 157 -12.47 7.09 -13.86
C LYS A 157 -12.85 5.77 -13.23
N ALA A 158 -14.12 5.41 -13.35
CA ALA A 158 -14.62 4.08 -13.06
C ALA A 158 -15.55 3.64 -14.19
N GLN A 159 -15.35 2.45 -14.72
CA GLN A 159 -16.18 1.89 -15.78
C GLN A 159 -16.71 0.54 -15.36
N ALA A 160 -18.03 0.48 -15.21
CA ALA A 160 -18.76 -0.75 -14.99
C ALA A 160 -18.78 -1.60 -16.27
N GLN A 161 -18.59 -2.90 -16.11
CA GLN A 161 -18.75 -3.90 -17.15
C GLN A 161 -19.73 -5.01 -16.71
N GLY A 162 -20.39 -4.81 -15.56
CA GLY A 162 -21.40 -5.71 -15.04
C GLY A 162 -22.78 -5.56 -15.66
N GLN A 163 -23.68 -6.45 -15.24
CA GLN A 163 -25.07 -6.46 -15.67
C GLN A 163 -25.93 -5.51 -14.81
N PRO A 164 -27.10 -5.06 -15.29
CA PRO A 164 -28.07 -4.34 -14.46
C PRO A 164 -28.38 -5.08 -13.15
N GLY A 165 -28.38 -4.37 -12.01
CA GLY A 165 -28.51 -4.97 -10.68
C GLY A 165 -27.18 -5.44 -10.04
N PHE A 166 -26.15 -5.69 -10.85
CA PHE A 166 -24.80 -6.08 -10.41
C PHE A 166 -23.72 -5.27 -11.15
N LYS A 167 -23.96 -3.97 -11.32
CA LYS A 167 -23.17 -3.06 -12.18
C LYS A 167 -21.65 -3.17 -11.92
N TRP A 168 -21.25 -3.33 -10.67
CA TRP A 168 -19.85 -3.36 -10.25
C TRP A 168 -19.28 -4.77 -10.05
N ASN A 169 -19.94 -5.83 -10.53
CA ASN A 169 -19.36 -7.19 -10.46
C ASN A 169 -18.16 -7.38 -11.41
N HIS A 170 -18.07 -6.55 -12.46
CA HIS A 170 -16.94 -6.43 -13.37
C HIS A 170 -16.68 -4.97 -13.72
N GLY A 171 -15.44 -4.64 -14.05
CA GLY A 171 -15.07 -3.30 -14.44
C GLY A 171 -13.64 -2.94 -14.09
N HIS A 172 -13.36 -1.65 -14.13
CA HIS A 172 -12.10 -1.11 -13.67
C HIS A 172 -12.28 0.29 -13.14
N SER A 173 -11.39 0.69 -12.24
CA SER A 173 -11.24 2.07 -11.81
C SER A 173 -9.77 2.37 -11.53
N TYR A 174 -9.45 3.65 -11.55
CA TYR A 174 -8.11 4.11 -11.21
C TYR A 174 -8.14 5.51 -10.64
N GLY A 175 -7.10 5.84 -9.89
CA GLY A 175 -7.03 7.10 -9.19
C GLY A 175 -5.82 7.23 -8.28
N VAL A 176 -5.95 8.15 -7.33
CA VAL A 176 -4.99 8.32 -6.26
C VAL A 176 -5.69 8.44 -4.91
N ALA A 177 -4.99 8.16 -3.83
CA ALA A 177 -5.39 8.53 -2.48
C ALA A 177 -4.26 9.35 -1.83
N ILE A 178 -4.59 10.44 -1.16
CA ILE A 178 -3.62 11.36 -0.56
C ILE A 178 -3.94 11.58 0.91
N ASP A 179 -2.94 11.42 1.77
CA ASP A 179 -2.97 11.88 3.15
C ASP A 179 -2.00 13.06 3.30
N SER A 180 -2.55 14.26 3.40
CA SER A 180 -1.75 15.48 3.56
C SER A 180 -1.06 15.58 4.92
N SER A 181 -1.56 14.88 5.94
CA SER A 181 -0.99 14.94 7.30
C SER A 181 0.33 14.15 7.40
N THR A 182 0.46 13.08 6.62
CA THR A 182 1.64 12.24 6.55
C THR A 182 2.47 12.47 5.27
N SER A 183 2.01 13.40 4.42
CA SER A 183 2.61 13.68 3.10
C SER A 183 2.72 12.44 2.22
N GLU A 184 1.70 11.59 2.27
CA GLU A 184 1.65 10.29 1.60
C GLU A 184 0.69 10.34 0.40
N ILE A 185 1.09 9.67 -0.68
CA ILE A 185 0.25 9.44 -1.85
C ILE A 185 0.29 7.97 -2.24
N VAL A 186 -0.88 7.47 -2.64
CA VAL A 186 -1.09 6.14 -3.17
C VAL A 186 -1.62 6.28 -4.59
N TYR A 187 -0.89 5.75 -5.57
CA TYR A 187 -1.38 5.59 -6.94
C TYR A 187 -1.95 4.20 -7.10
N TRP A 188 -3.12 4.10 -7.73
CA TRP A 188 -3.79 2.82 -7.85
C TRP A 188 -4.53 2.66 -9.18
N VAL A 189 -4.62 1.40 -9.61
CA VAL A 189 -5.52 0.91 -10.65
C VAL A 189 -6.01 -0.46 -10.23
N GLU A 190 -7.29 -0.74 -10.47
CA GLU A 190 -7.89 -2.03 -10.18
C GLU A 190 -8.87 -2.43 -11.28
N LYS A 191 -8.91 -3.73 -11.55
CA LYS A 191 -9.82 -4.36 -12.50
C LYS A 191 -10.37 -5.63 -11.86
N TRP A 192 -11.68 -5.83 -12.00
CA TRP A 192 -12.45 -6.95 -11.47
C TRP A 192 -13.40 -7.50 -12.55
#